data_AF-A0A0M8SFP4-F1
#
_entry.id   AF-A0A0M8SFP4-F1
#
_cell.length_a   1.000
_cell.length_b   1.000
_cell.length_c   1.000
_cell.angle_alpha   90.00
_cell.angle_beta   90.00
_cell.angle_gamma   90.00
#
_symmetry.space_group_name_H-M   'P 1'
#
loop_
_entity.id
_entity.type
_entity.pdbx_description
1 polymer ?
#
loop_
_entity_poly.entity_id
_entity_poly.type
_entity_poly.pdbx_seq_one_letter_code
_entity_poly.pdbx_strand_id
1 'polypeptide(L)'
;MAATAHPFVVGPGDGTPVSLPIGGSGTIMADGGRTDGALVIMELVVPSMGMEEFFQNYTHLLPDPADQAALAELGHAVGVSFVGPPLAVSDPL
;
A
#
# COMPACT_ATOMS: atom_id res chain seq x y z
N MET A 1 8.52 -22.69 27.26
CA MET A 1 9.82 -21.98 27.28
C MET A 1 9.64 -20.71 26.47
N ALA A 2 10.01 -19.55 27.00
CA ALA A 2 10.03 -18.31 26.20
C ALA A 2 11.22 -18.38 25.24
N ALA A 3 11.00 -18.17 23.95
CA ALA A 3 12.08 -18.02 22.99
C ALA A 3 12.91 -16.78 23.37
N THR A 4 14.23 -16.94 23.43
CA THR A 4 15.14 -15.82 23.68
C THR A 4 15.35 -15.05 22.38
N ALA A 5 14.66 -13.92 22.23
CA ALA A 5 14.86 -13.04 21.09
C ALA A 5 16.31 -12.50 21.11
N HIS A 6 17.03 -12.70 20.00
CA HIS A 6 18.37 -12.14 19.82
C HIS A 6 18.28 -10.87 18.98
N PRO A 7 18.82 -9.73 19.46
CA PRO A 7 18.81 -8.50 18.68
C PRO A 7 19.69 -8.66 17.43
N PHE A 8 19.23 -8.08 16.32
CA PHE A 8 19.99 -7.99 15.09
C PHE A 8 19.82 -6.62 14.44
N VAL A 9 20.74 -6.27 13.55
CA VAL A 9 20.71 -5.04 12.74
C VAL A 9 20.72 -5.45 11.27
N VAL A 10 20.07 -4.65 10.43
CA VAL A 10 20.10 -4.78 8.98
C VAL A 10 20.67 -3.48 8.44
N GLY A 11 21.85 -3.53 7.85
CA GLY A 11 22.46 -2.36 7.23
C GLY A 11 21.80 -2.00 5.90
N PRO A 12 22.07 -0.80 5.37
CA PRO A 12 21.67 -0.44 4.03
C PRO A 12 22.19 -1.47 3.01
N GLY A 13 21.28 -2.09 2.25
CA GLY A 13 21.63 -3.10 1.24
C GLY A 13 21.78 -4.54 1.75
N ASP A 14 21.73 -4.78 3.06
CA ASP A 14 21.86 -6.14 3.64
C ASP A 14 20.53 -6.94 3.64
N GLY A 15 19.45 -6.33 3.19
CA GLY A 15 18.15 -6.98 3.08
C GLY A 15 18.10 -8.01 1.93
N THR A 16 17.13 -8.92 1.99
CA THR A 16 16.95 -9.94 0.96
C THR A 16 16.05 -9.41 -0.16
N PRO A 17 16.55 -9.24 -1.40
CA PRO A 17 15.74 -8.75 -2.49
C PRO A 17 14.65 -9.76 -2.87
N VAL A 18 13.47 -9.25 -3.21
CA VAL A 18 12.33 -10.03 -3.71
C VAL A 18 11.72 -9.36 -4.93
N SER A 19 11.34 -10.17 -5.92
CA SER A 19 10.64 -9.69 -7.11
C SER A 19 9.18 -9.40 -6.77
N LEU A 20 8.71 -8.21 -7.13
CA LEU A 20 7.32 -7.82 -6.96
C LEU A 20 6.55 -8.06 -8.27
N PRO A 21 5.37 -8.71 -8.22
CA PRO A 21 4.53 -8.91 -9.40
C PRO A 21 4.07 -7.61 -10.07
N ILE A 22 4.05 -6.51 -9.31
CA ILE A 22 3.62 -5.18 -9.73
C ILE A 22 4.76 -4.32 -10.29
N GLY A 23 5.96 -4.89 -10.47
CA GLY A 23 7.17 -4.14 -10.80
C GLY A 23 7.76 -3.40 -9.60
N GLY A 24 8.83 -2.63 -9.83
CA GLY A 24 9.63 -2.04 -8.75
C GLY A 24 10.55 -3.05 -8.06
N SER A 25 10.99 -2.75 -6.85
CA SER A 25 11.85 -3.60 -6.03
C SER A 25 11.30 -3.77 -4.62
N GLY A 26 11.30 -5.00 -4.12
CA GLY A 26 11.04 -5.30 -2.72
C GLY A 26 12.30 -5.80 -2.03
N THR A 27 12.44 -5.48 -0.75
CA THR A 27 13.54 -5.98 0.10
C THR A 27 12.97 -6.43 1.43
N ILE A 28 13.18 -7.70 1.78
CA ILE A 28 12.88 -8.22 3.13
C ILE A 28 14.02 -7.81 4.06
N MET A 29 13.70 -6.98 5.05
CA MET A 29 14.66 -6.52 6.07
C MET A 29 14.68 -7.51 7.24
N ALA A 30 13.51 -8.01 7.63
CA ALA A 30 13.35 -9.04 8.66
C ALA A 30 12.26 -10.02 8.23
N ASP A 31 12.53 -11.32 8.30
CA ASP A 31 11.56 -12.37 8.04
C ASP A 31 11.11 -13.05 9.35
N GLY A 32 10.08 -13.89 9.25
CA GLY A 32 9.58 -14.66 10.39
C GLY A 32 10.58 -15.65 10.97
N GLY A 33 11.54 -16.15 10.17
CA GLY A 33 12.58 -17.05 10.67
C GLY A 33 13.56 -16.35 11.62
N ARG A 34 13.82 -15.06 11.37
CA ARG A 34 14.70 -14.22 12.19
C ARG A 34 14.01 -13.58 13.39
N THR A 35 12.68 -13.57 13.41
CA THR A 35 11.87 -12.93 14.45
C THR A 35 11.00 -13.93 15.23
N ASP A 36 11.24 -15.24 15.09
CA ASP A 36 10.40 -16.30 15.67
C ASP A 36 8.90 -16.12 15.34
N GLY A 37 8.60 -15.63 14.14
CA GLY A 37 7.25 -15.35 13.65
C GLY A 37 6.61 -14.09 14.21
N ALA A 38 7.31 -13.31 15.03
CA ALA A 38 6.75 -12.11 15.65
C ALA A 38 6.57 -10.95 14.66
N LEU A 39 7.41 -10.86 13.61
CA LEU A 39 7.40 -9.71 12.71
C LEU A 39 8.01 -10.02 11.33
N VAL A 40 7.43 -9.44 10.28
CA VAL A 40 8.06 -9.31 8.96
C VAL A 40 8.18 -7.83 8.62
N ILE A 41 9.35 -7.40 8.16
CA ILE A 41 9.59 -6.03 7.68
C ILE A 41 10.02 -6.12 6.21
N MET A 42 9.31 -5.38 5.35
CA MET A 42 9.65 -5.22 3.95
C MET A 42 9.75 -3.75 3.58
N GLU A 43 10.78 -3.40 2.82
CA GLU A 43 10.88 -2.16 2.08
C GLU A 43 10.33 -2.40 0.67
N LEU A 44 9.47 -1.51 0.19
CA LEU A 44 8.86 -1.59 -1.14
C LEU A 44 9.13 -0.27 -1.86
N VAL A 45 9.88 -0.33 -2.96
CA VAL A 45 10.08 0.79 -3.90
C VAL A 45 9.32 0.45 -5.17
N VAL A 46 8.08 0.92 -5.24
CA VAL A 46 7.17 0.63 -6.35
C VAL A 46 6.89 1.92 -7.14
N PRO A 47 6.68 1.83 -8.47
CA PRO A 47 6.18 2.97 -9.23
C PRO A 47 4.84 3.44 -8.63
N SER A 48 4.54 4.73 -8.76
CA SER A 48 3.33 5.34 -8.16
C SER A 48 2.00 4.75 -8.63
N MET A 49 2.01 3.80 -9.58
CA MET A 49 0.83 3.16 -10.18
C MET A 49 -0.29 4.17 -10.53
N GLY A 50 0.08 5.38 -10.96
CA GLY A 50 -0.86 6.45 -11.27
C GLY A 50 -1.56 7.11 -10.07
N MET A 51 -1.31 6.68 -8.83
CA MET A 51 -2.02 7.20 -7.64
C MET A 51 -1.80 8.70 -7.42
N GLU A 52 -0.60 9.20 -7.72
CA GLU A 52 -0.29 10.64 -7.63
C GLU A 52 -1.13 11.44 -8.64
N GLU A 53 -1.19 10.97 -9.89
CA GLU A 53 -2.01 11.57 -10.95
C GLU A 53 -3.50 11.46 -10.64
N PHE A 54 -3.94 10.34 -10.04
CA PHE A 54 -5.30 10.16 -9.55
C PHE A 54 -5.66 11.23 -8.51
N PHE A 55 -4.84 11.45 -7.49
CA PHE A 55 -5.12 12.46 -6.46
C PHE A 55 -5.14 13.86 -7.05
N GLN A 56 -4.19 14.18 -7.94
CA GLN A 56 -4.16 15.47 -8.64
C GLN A 56 -5.41 15.67 -9.49
N ASN A 57 -5.80 14.68 -10.30
CA ASN A 57 -7.00 14.75 -11.14
C ASN A 57 -8.29 14.84 -10.31
N TYR A 58 -8.36 14.14 -9.19
CA TYR A 58 -9.50 14.21 -8.28
C TYR A 58 -9.70 15.62 -7.70
N THR A 59 -8.62 16.37 -7.41
CA THR A 59 -8.74 17.76 -6.94
C THR A 59 -9.40 18.70 -7.96
N HIS A 60 -9.22 18.44 -9.25
CA HIS A 60 -9.88 19.20 -10.32
C HIS A 60 -11.36 18.85 -10.47
N LEU A 61 -11.76 17.69 -9.95
CA LEU A 61 -13.10 17.16 -10.12
C LEU A 61 -13.98 17.38 -8.90
N LEU A 62 -13.43 17.63 -7.70
CA LEU A 62 -14.13 17.83 -6.41
C LEU A 62 -15.53 18.45 -6.56
N PRO A 63 -16.55 17.64 -6.85
CA PRO A 63 -17.86 18.16 -7.15
C PRO A 63 -18.64 18.24 -5.84
N ASP A 64 -19.46 19.27 -5.71
CA ASP A 64 -20.50 19.32 -4.68
C ASP A 64 -21.86 19.19 -5.37
N PRO A 65 -22.59 18.06 -5.20
CA PRO A 65 -22.28 16.91 -4.34
C PRO A 65 -21.23 15.94 -4.94
N ALA A 66 -20.68 15.06 -4.09
CA ALA A 66 -19.71 14.05 -4.49
C ALA A 66 -20.25 13.14 -5.60
N ASP A 67 -19.48 12.99 -6.68
CA ASP A 67 -19.83 12.16 -7.84
C ASP A 67 -19.08 10.81 -7.77
N GLN A 68 -19.82 9.76 -7.42
CA GLN A 68 -19.28 8.42 -7.31
C GLN A 68 -18.90 7.80 -8.66
N ALA A 69 -19.56 8.20 -9.76
CA ALA A 69 -19.22 7.70 -11.09
C ALA A 69 -17.90 8.31 -11.55
N ALA A 70 -17.71 9.61 -11.34
CA ALA A 70 -16.44 10.30 -11.65
C ALA A 70 -15.27 9.73 -10.81
N LEU A 71 -15.50 9.44 -9.53
CA LEU A 71 -14.48 8.79 -8.68
C LEU A 71 -14.11 7.39 -9.20
N ALA A 72 -15.11 6.59 -9.59
CA ALA A 72 -14.89 5.25 -10.12
C ALA A 72 -14.13 5.27 -11.45
N GLU A 73 -14.45 6.21 -12.34
CA GLU A 73 -13.76 6.40 -13.62
C GLU A 73 -12.28 6.77 -13.41
N LEU A 74 -12.00 7.72 -12.53
CA LEU A 74 -10.64 8.08 -12.14
C LEU A 74 -9.87 6.90 -11.53
N GLY A 75 -10.53 6.11 -10.67
CA GLY A 75 -9.93 4.91 -10.08
C GLY A 75 -9.54 3.88 -11.13
N HIS A 76 -10.45 3.59 -12.07
CA HIS A 76 -10.19 2.61 -13.13
C HIS A 76 -9.03 3.03 -14.04
N ALA A 77 -8.82 4.32 -14.26
CA ALA A 77 -7.67 4.82 -15.03
C ALA A 77 -6.31 4.45 -14.41
N VAL A 78 -6.28 4.15 -13.10
CA VAL A 78 -5.07 3.79 -12.35
C VAL A 78 -5.13 2.36 -11.77
N GLY A 79 -6.08 1.54 -12.24
CA GLY A 79 -6.24 0.16 -11.79
C GLY A 79 -6.84 0.00 -10.39
N VAL A 80 -7.50 1.02 -9.87
CA VAL A 80 -8.20 1.02 -8.57
C VAL A 80 -9.70 0.79 -8.78
N SER A 81 -10.31 -0.03 -7.93
CA SER A 81 -11.76 -0.20 -7.87
C SER A 81 -12.28 0.24 -6.49
N PHE A 82 -13.27 1.12 -6.49
CA PHE A 82 -13.96 1.55 -5.27
C PHE A 82 -15.16 0.65 -4.99
N VAL A 83 -15.26 0.17 -3.75
CA VAL A 83 -16.36 -0.68 -3.27
C VAL A 83 -16.97 -0.09 -2.00
N GLY A 84 -18.26 -0.35 -1.77
CA GLY A 84 -18.96 0.07 -0.55
C GLY A 84 -20.19 0.95 -0.81
N PRO A 85 -20.78 1.51 0.26
CA PRO A 85 -21.92 2.42 0.18
C PRO A 85 -21.61 3.68 -0.65
N PRO A 86 -22.64 4.42 -1.10
CA PRO A 86 -22.45 5.69 -1.79
C PRO A 86 -21.59 6.68 -1.01
N LEU A 87 -20.78 7.47 -1.72
CA LEU A 87 -20.06 8.60 -1.14
C LEU A 87 -21.05 9.54 -0.43
N ALA A 88 -20.59 10.21 0.63
CA ALA A 88 -21.39 11.06 1.51
C ALA A 88 -22.44 10.34 2.40
N VAL A 89 -22.49 9.00 2.37
CA VAL A 89 -23.21 8.20 3.37
C VAL A 89 -22.18 7.50 4.26
N SER A 90 -21.93 8.05 5.45
CA SER A 90 -21.16 7.35 6.47
C SER A 90 -21.94 6.15 7.00
N ASP A 91 -21.24 5.08 7.36
CA ASP A 91 -21.82 4.00 8.18
C ASP A 91 -22.38 4.63 9.46
N PRO A 92 -23.64 4.35 9.86
CA PRO A 92 -24.16 4.87 11.12
C PRO A 92 -23.25 4.47 12.28
N LEU A 93 -22.87 5.47 13.08
CA LEU A 93 -22.16 5.28 14.35
C LEU A 93 -23.01 4.50 15.36
#